data_AF-A0A4S2B1F8-F1
#
_entry.id   AF-A0A4S2B1F8-F1
#
_cell.length_a   1.000
_cell.length_b   1.000
_cell.length_c   1.000
_cell.angle_alpha   90.00
_cell.angle_beta   90.00
_cell.angle_gamma   90.00
#
_symmetry.space_group_name_H-M   'P 1'
#
loop_
_entity.id
_entity.type
_entity.pdbx_description
1 polymer ?
#
loop_
_entity_poly.entity_id
_entity_poly.type
_entity_poly.pdbx_seq_one_letter_code
_entity_poly.pdbx_strand_id
1 'polypeptide(L)'
;PFYKENMPYDKENDSFLCPNNKQLIYTGEVRVTNKNGFVSTLRNYECRDCAGCPLANQCGNKRQQGSNRTIQVNQNLEDYKQQMRQKLLTDEGKRLMKNRSHDIETCFGDIKQNMLFRRVHLRGLQKVEAECIIVAMAHNLRKMNCASAREAA
;
A
#
# COMPACT_ATOMS: atom_id res chain seq x y z
N PRO A 1 9.92 -7.89 13.43
CA PRO A 1 8.95 -8.94 13.00
C PRO A 1 9.22 -9.36 11.56
N PHE A 2 9.16 -10.65 11.27
CA PHE A 2 9.35 -11.14 9.91
C PHE A 2 8.07 -10.94 9.09
N TYR A 3 8.13 -10.11 8.06
CA TYR A 3 7.02 -9.81 7.15
C TYR A 3 6.98 -10.76 5.95
N LYS A 4 5.79 -11.06 5.43
CA LYS A 4 5.63 -11.98 4.28
C LYS A 4 6.23 -11.38 3.00
N GLU A 5 6.21 -10.06 2.89
CA GLU A 5 6.69 -9.29 1.74
C GLU A 5 8.20 -9.45 1.52
N ASN A 6 8.92 -9.88 2.56
CA ASN A 6 10.37 -10.11 2.53
C ASN A 6 10.73 -11.59 2.36
N MET A 7 9.74 -12.48 2.15
CA MET A 7 9.99 -13.90 1.93
C MET A 7 10.14 -14.17 0.43
N PRO A 8 11.27 -14.74 -0.02
CA PRO A 8 11.42 -15.19 -1.39
C PRO A 8 10.35 -16.22 -1.74
N TYR A 9 9.73 -16.04 -2.92
CA TYR A 9 8.83 -17.01 -3.52
C TYR A 9 9.60 -17.85 -4.53
N ASP A 10 9.56 -19.16 -4.35
CA ASP A 10 10.07 -20.15 -5.28
C ASP A 10 8.94 -20.62 -6.19
N LYS A 11 9.06 -20.27 -7.48
CA LYS A 11 8.07 -20.59 -8.52
C LYS A 11 8.08 -22.06 -8.92
N GLU A 12 9.22 -22.76 -8.80
CA GLU A 12 9.34 -24.15 -9.24
C GLU A 12 8.61 -25.07 -8.27
N ASN A 13 8.75 -24.81 -6.97
CA ASN A 13 8.17 -25.63 -5.91
C ASN A 13 6.84 -25.08 -5.34
N ASP A 14 6.33 -23.97 -5.88
CA ASP A 14 5.18 -23.22 -5.34
C ASP A 14 5.27 -23.07 -3.81
N SER A 15 6.37 -22.47 -3.36
CA SER A 15 6.70 -22.38 -1.93
C SER A 15 7.35 -21.06 -1.57
N PHE A 16 7.25 -20.68 -0.31
CA PHE A 16 7.95 -19.51 0.23
C PHE A 16 9.08 -19.93 1.16
N LEU A 17 10.19 -19.20 1.16
CA LEU A 17 11.29 -19.44 2.08
C LEU A 17 11.16 -18.54 3.31
N CYS A 18 11.10 -19.15 4.50
CA CYS A 18 11.12 -18.39 5.74
C CYS A 18 12.55 -17.92 6.09
N PRO A 19 12.70 -16.92 6.97
CA PRO A 19 14.03 -16.45 7.43
C PRO A 19 14.89 -17.51 8.13
N ASN A 20 14.30 -18.62 8.57
CA ASN A 20 14.99 -19.79 9.12
C ASN A 20 15.25 -20.89 8.06
N ASN A 21 15.23 -20.54 6.76
CA ASN A 21 15.41 -21.45 5.62
C ASN A 21 14.46 -22.65 5.56
N LYS A 22 13.29 -22.57 6.20
CA LYS A 22 12.24 -23.60 6.08
C LYS A 22 11.23 -23.18 5.00
N GLN A 23 10.81 -24.15 4.20
CA GLN A 23 9.81 -23.94 3.16
C GLN A 23 8.39 -23.89 3.73
N LEU A 24 7.62 -22.91 3.26
CA LEU A 24 6.18 -22.84 3.43
C LEU A 24 5.53 -23.39 2.16
N ILE A 25 4.81 -24.48 2.30
CA ILE A 25 4.14 -25.19 1.20
C ILE A 25 2.69 -24.74 1.09
N TYR A 26 2.16 -24.78 -0.12
CA TYR A 26 0.75 -24.51 -0.37
C TYR A 26 -0.15 -25.51 0.35
N THR A 27 -1.15 -25.02 1.09
CA THR A 27 -2.09 -25.86 1.86
C THR A 27 -3.54 -25.74 1.40
N GLY A 28 -3.89 -24.74 0.60
CA GLY A 28 -5.24 -24.56 0.08
C GLY A 28 -5.59 -23.11 -0.21
N GLU A 29 -6.85 -22.85 -0.54
CA GLU A 29 -7.34 -21.49 -0.81
C GLU A 29 -8.55 -21.14 0.05
N VAL A 30 -8.69 -19.86 0.37
CA VAL A 30 -9.83 -19.31 1.08
C VAL A 30 -10.39 -18.16 0.27
N ARG A 31 -11.72 -18.17 0.08
CA ARG A 31 -12.43 -17.02 -0.48
C ARG A 31 -12.76 -16.03 0.63
N VAL A 32 -12.35 -14.79 0.44
CA VAL A 32 -12.58 -13.70 1.38
C VAL A 32 -13.37 -12.60 0.68
N THR A 33 -14.47 -12.20 1.28
CA THR A 33 -15.28 -11.08 0.80
C THR A 33 -14.95 -9.85 1.64
N ASN A 34 -14.51 -8.77 0.99
CA ASN A 34 -14.24 -7.52 1.68
C ASN A 34 -15.57 -6.79 2.01
N LYS A 35 -15.52 -5.76 2.86
CA LYS A 35 -16.67 -4.94 3.28
C LYS A 35 -17.48 -4.37 2.10
N ASN A 36 -16.82 -4.15 0.97
CA ASN A 36 -17.43 -3.60 -0.25
C ASN A 36 -18.04 -4.69 -1.16
N GLY A 37 -18.16 -5.95 -0.69
CA GLY A 37 -18.70 -7.06 -1.47
C GLY A 37 -17.73 -7.68 -2.48
N PHE A 38 -16.51 -7.15 -2.63
CA PHE A 38 -15.51 -7.71 -3.52
C PHE A 38 -14.97 -9.04 -2.99
N VAL A 39 -15.06 -10.09 -3.81
CA VAL A 39 -14.59 -11.45 -3.48
C VAL A 39 -13.16 -11.62 -3.99
N SER A 40 -12.27 -12.09 -3.12
CA SER A 40 -10.89 -12.42 -3.44
C SER A 40 -10.54 -13.84 -3.01
N THR A 41 -9.78 -14.55 -3.83
CA THR A 41 -9.21 -15.85 -3.48
C THR A 41 -7.81 -15.65 -2.91
N LEU A 42 -7.56 -16.17 -1.71
CA LEU A 42 -6.27 -16.15 -1.04
C LEU A 42 -5.70 -17.56 -0.98
N ARG A 43 -4.45 -17.75 -1.41
CA ARG A 43 -3.71 -19.00 -1.23
C ARG A 43 -3.03 -19.00 0.12
N ASN A 44 -3.20 -20.10 0.85
CA ASN A 44 -2.59 -20.34 2.15
C ASN A 44 -1.30 -21.14 1.97
N TYR A 45 -0.26 -20.73 2.68
CA TYR A 45 1.00 -21.45 2.76
C TYR A 45 1.38 -21.66 4.22
N GLU A 46 1.86 -22.86 4.53
CA GLU A 46 2.23 -23.27 5.89
C GLU A 46 3.62 -23.87 5.92
N CYS A 47 4.40 -23.49 6.94
CA CYS A 47 5.70 -24.09 7.20
C CYS A 47 5.53 -25.52 7.73
N ARG A 48 6.31 -26.49 7.22
CA ARG A 48 6.17 -27.90 7.62
C ARG A 48 6.31 -28.13 9.13
N ASP A 49 7.33 -27.51 9.73
CA ASP A 49 7.58 -27.63 11.16
C ASP A 49 8.26 -26.38 11.71
N CYS A 50 7.68 -25.76 12.73
CA CYS A 50 8.24 -24.62 13.46
C CYS A 50 8.54 -24.90 14.94
N ALA A 51 8.54 -26.17 15.37
CA ALA A 51 8.94 -26.57 16.72
C ALA A 51 10.42 -26.22 16.97
N GLY A 52 10.73 -25.73 18.17
CA GLY A 52 12.10 -25.38 18.58
C GLY A 52 12.80 -24.29 17.77
N CYS A 53 12.07 -23.52 16.94
CA CYS A 53 12.69 -22.54 16.05
C CYS A 53 13.33 -21.38 16.85
N PRO A 54 14.63 -21.06 16.65
CA PRO A 54 15.31 -19.98 17.37
C PRO A 54 14.72 -18.59 17.05
N LEU A 55 14.10 -18.48 15.87
CA LEU A 55 13.47 -17.26 15.37
C LEU A 55 11.98 -17.15 15.72
N ALA A 56 11.44 -18.04 16.57
CA ALA A 56 10.02 -18.10 16.90
C ALA A 56 9.47 -16.77 17.44
N ASN A 57 10.22 -16.09 18.33
CA ASN A 57 9.81 -14.83 18.94
C ASN A 57 9.66 -13.68 17.93
N GLN A 58 10.34 -13.76 16.79
CA GLN A 58 10.29 -12.74 15.73
C GLN A 58 9.31 -13.12 14.60
N CYS A 59 8.77 -14.34 14.64
CA CYS A 59 7.94 -14.96 13.60
C CYS A 59 6.49 -14.43 13.54
N GLY A 60 6.18 -13.38 14.31
CA GLY A 60 4.94 -12.62 14.26
C GLY A 60 4.13 -12.71 15.56
N ASN A 61 3.61 -11.57 16.02
CA ASN A 61 2.90 -11.43 17.30
C ASN A 61 1.53 -12.16 17.38
N LYS A 62 1.12 -12.85 16.30
CA LYS A 62 -0.18 -13.54 16.19
C LYS A 62 -0.06 -15.06 15.99
N ARG A 63 1.15 -15.60 15.95
CA ARG A 63 1.35 -17.06 15.90
C ARG A 63 0.97 -17.64 17.25
N GLN A 64 0.04 -18.59 17.27
CA GLN A 64 -0.25 -19.34 18.49
C GLN A 64 1.00 -20.13 18.90
N GLN A 65 1.32 -20.13 20.18
CA GLN A 65 2.50 -20.83 20.68
C GLN A 65 2.38 -22.32 20.35
N GLY A 66 3.36 -22.87 19.62
CA GLY A 66 3.33 -24.26 19.14
C GLY A 66 2.69 -24.49 17.76
N SER A 67 2.03 -23.50 17.14
CA SER A 67 1.50 -23.66 15.78
C SER A 67 2.58 -23.53 14.72
N ASN A 68 2.37 -24.00 13.49
CA ASN A 68 3.24 -23.63 12.38
C ASN A 68 3.02 -22.19 11.91
N ARG A 69 4.01 -21.64 11.20
CA ARG A 69 3.88 -20.34 10.55
C ARG A 69 2.99 -20.47 9.31
N THR A 70 1.97 -19.62 9.21
CA THR A 70 1.11 -19.52 8.02
C THR A 70 1.21 -18.13 7.38
N ILE A 71 1.07 -18.07 6.06
CA ILE A 71 0.91 -16.82 5.31
C ILE A 71 -0.24 -16.97 4.31
N GLN A 72 -0.87 -15.84 3.99
CA GLN A 72 -1.90 -15.75 2.96
C GLN A 72 -1.47 -14.79 1.86
N VAL A 73 -1.60 -15.24 0.62
CA VAL A 73 -1.15 -14.51 -0.57
C VAL A 73 -2.30 -14.41 -1.57
N ASN A 74 -2.57 -13.20 -2.03
CA ASN A 74 -3.47 -12.95 -3.15
C ASN A 74 -2.61 -12.85 -4.41
N GLN A 75 -2.65 -13.87 -5.27
CA GLN A 75 -1.80 -13.91 -6.46
C GLN A 75 -2.07 -12.73 -7.40
N ASN A 76 -3.34 -12.43 -7.69
CA ASN A 76 -3.71 -11.30 -8.53
C ASN A 76 -3.13 -9.98 -8.02
N LEU A 77 -3.17 -9.77 -6.70
CA LEU A 77 -2.60 -8.57 -6.10
C LEU A 77 -1.07 -8.51 -6.26
N GLU A 78 -0.38 -9.64 -6.09
CA GLU A 78 1.07 -9.70 -6.29
C GLU A 78 1.45 -9.46 -7.75
N ASP A 79 0.66 -9.96 -8.71
CA ASP A 79 0.86 -9.69 -10.14
C ASP A 79 0.70 -8.20 -10.45
N TYR A 80 -0.35 -7.55 -9.94
CA TYR A 80 -0.54 -6.11 -10.12
C TYR A 80 0.60 -5.30 -9.48
N LYS A 81 1.07 -5.69 -8.30
CA LYS A 81 2.23 -5.06 -7.67
C LYS A 81 3.48 -5.21 -8.52
N GLN A 82 3.71 -6.38 -9.09
CA GLN A 82 4.85 -6.63 -9.97
C GLN A 82 4.77 -5.77 -11.23
N GLN A 83 3.61 -5.74 -11.91
CA GLN A 83 3.39 -4.88 -13.07
C GLN A 83 3.65 -3.41 -12.76
N MET A 84 3.13 -2.91 -11.64
CA MET A 84 3.38 -1.54 -11.20
C MET A 84 4.86 -1.30 -10.88
N ARG A 85 5.53 -2.23 -10.21
CA ARG A 85 6.96 -2.12 -9.92
C ARG A 85 7.78 -2.00 -11.21
N GLN A 86 7.48 -2.82 -12.21
CA GLN A 86 8.14 -2.72 -13.52
C GLN A 86 7.88 -1.35 -14.18
N LYS A 87 6.64 -0.87 -14.17
CA LYS A 87 6.30 0.47 -14.69
C LYS A 87 7.05 1.59 -13.97
N LEU A 88 7.21 1.51 -12.65
CA LEU A 88 7.90 2.53 -11.87
C LEU A 88 9.42 2.51 -12.08
N LEU A 89 9.99 1.39 -12.52
CA LEU A 89 11.42 1.26 -12.80
C LEU A 89 11.82 1.80 -14.18
N THR A 90 10.86 1.99 -15.10
CA THR A 90 11.14 2.61 -16.40
C THR A 90 11.53 4.08 -16.24
N ASP A 91 12.25 4.64 -17.22
CA ASP A 91 12.65 6.05 -17.19
C ASP A 91 11.44 6.99 -17.24
N GLU A 92 10.40 6.61 -17.99
CA GLU A 92 9.12 7.31 -17.97
C GLU A 92 8.48 7.28 -16.58
N GLY A 93 8.44 6.11 -15.93
CA GLY A 93 7.89 5.95 -14.58
C GLY A 93 8.63 6.81 -13.56
N LYS A 94 9.96 6.81 -13.59
CA LYS A 94 10.81 7.67 -12.75
C LYS A 94 10.55 9.14 -13.01
N ARG A 95 10.44 9.56 -14.28
CA ARG A 95 10.14 10.95 -14.67
C ARG A 95 8.77 11.40 -14.14
N LEU A 96 7.73 10.58 -14.32
CA LEU A 96 6.38 10.87 -13.83
C LEU A 96 6.34 10.92 -12.30
N MET A 97 7.04 10.02 -11.60
CA MET A 97 7.16 10.06 -10.15
C MET A 97 7.82 11.35 -9.65
N LYS A 98 8.90 11.79 -10.32
CA LYS A 98 9.56 13.06 -10.00
C LYS A 98 8.64 14.26 -10.23
N ASN A 99 7.86 14.27 -11.30
CA ASN A 99 6.90 15.35 -11.54
C ASN A 99 5.77 15.34 -10.49
N ARG A 100 5.30 14.15 -10.10
CA ARG A 100 4.24 14.00 -9.10
C ARG A 100 4.61 14.62 -7.75
N SER A 101 5.87 14.50 -7.31
CA SER A 101 6.29 15.13 -6.05
C SER A 101 6.16 16.65 -6.14
N HIS A 102 6.55 17.26 -7.26
CA HIS A 102 6.37 18.69 -7.48
C HIS A 102 4.89 19.10 -7.57
N ASP A 103 4.09 18.39 -8.36
CA ASP A 103 2.71 18.78 -8.62
C ASP A 103 1.83 18.65 -7.39
N ILE A 104 1.89 17.49 -6.72
CA ILE A 104 0.95 17.13 -5.66
C ILE A 104 1.41 17.65 -4.29
N GLU A 105 2.69 17.52 -3.95
CA GLU A 105 3.16 17.93 -2.61
C GLU A 105 3.10 19.44 -2.45
N THR A 106 3.34 20.21 -3.52
CA THR A 106 3.20 21.67 -3.49
C THR A 106 1.76 22.07 -3.18
N CYS A 107 0.77 21.45 -3.83
CA CYS A 107 -0.65 21.76 -3.57
C CYS A 107 -1.05 21.42 -2.12
N PHE A 108 -0.66 20.25 -1.62
CA PHE A 108 -0.96 19.88 -0.24
C PHE A 108 -0.23 20.75 0.78
N GLY A 109 1.03 21.09 0.51
CA GLY A 109 1.83 21.99 1.35
C GLY A 109 1.17 23.37 1.41
N ASP A 110 0.78 23.92 0.27
CA ASP A 110 0.15 25.23 0.17
C ASP A 110 -1.21 25.27 0.91
N ILE A 111 -2.06 24.27 0.71
CA ILE A 111 -3.35 24.16 1.42
C ILE A 111 -3.14 24.02 2.94
N LYS A 112 -2.22 23.16 3.38
CA LYS A 112 -2.05 22.87 4.82
C LYS A 112 -1.25 23.92 5.57
N GLN A 113 -0.26 24.55 4.92
CA GLN A 113 0.67 25.47 5.56
C GLN A 113 0.32 26.92 5.28
N ASN A 114 0.06 27.28 4.02
CA ASN A 114 -0.19 28.68 3.65
C ASN A 114 -1.67 29.05 3.79
N MET A 115 -2.61 28.13 3.50
CA MET A 115 -4.05 28.33 3.76
C MET A 115 -4.46 27.88 5.17
N LEU A 116 -3.53 27.31 5.95
CA LEU A 116 -3.77 26.80 7.32
C LEU A 116 -4.90 25.75 7.43
N PHE A 117 -5.30 25.14 6.30
CA PHE A 117 -6.37 24.15 6.27
C PHE A 117 -5.82 22.76 6.63
N ARG A 118 -5.67 22.52 7.95
CA ARG A 118 -5.11 21.26 8.48
C ARG A 118 -6.16 20.26 8.95
N ARG A 119 -7.39 20.72 9.19
CA ARG A 119 -8.50 19.91 9.70
C ARG A 119 -9.79 20.35 9.02
N VAL A 120 -10.63 19.39 8.74
CA VAL A 120 -12.01 19.60 8.31
C VAL A 120 -12.86 19.97 9.53
N HIS A 121 -13.78 20.89 9.35
CA HIS A 121 -14.66 21.39 10.41
C HIS A 121 -15.95 20.58 10.49
N LEU A 122 -16.37 19.99 9.37
CA LEU A 122 -17.62 19.25 9.28
C LEU A 122 -17.43 17.75 9.55
N ARG A 123 -18.51 17.09 9.99
CA ARG A 123 -18.55 15.64 10.22
C ARG A 123 -19.51 14.97 9.23
N GLY A 124 -19.12 13.78 8.79
CA GLY A 124 -19.85 12.98 7.79
C GLY A 124 -19.27 13.15 6.39
N LEU A 125 -19.21 12.05 5.63
CA LEU A 125 -18.50 11.98 4.35
C LEU A 125 -18.95 13.06 3.36
N GLN A 126 -20.26 13.25 3.19
CA GLN A 126 -20.81 14.25 2.26
C GLN A 126 -20.39 15.68 2.62
N LYS A 127 -20.40 16.04 3.91
CA LYS A 127 -20.04 17.39 4.35
C LYS A 127 -18.54 17.64 4.26
N VAL A 128 -17.75 16.63 4.63
CA VAL A 128 -16.28 16.65 4.49
C VAL A 128 -15.87 16.78 3.02
N GLU A 129 -16.55 16.05 2.13
CA GLU A 129 -16.34 16.14 0.69
C GLU A 129 -16.62 17.56 0.17
N ALA A 130 -17.76 18.16 0.55
CA ALA A 130 -18.09 19.54 0.18
C ALA A 130 -17.02 20.54 0.66
N GLU A 131 -16.55 20.40 1.90
CA GLU A 131 -15.49 21.26 2.45
C GLU A 131 -14.18 21.14 1.67
N CYS A 132 -13.75 19.90 1.36
CA CYS A 132 -12.58 19.64 0.53
C CYS A 132 -12.70 20.22 -0.89
N ILE A 133 -13.88 20.12 -1.51
CA ILE A 133 -14.15 20.69 -2.84
C ILE A 133 -14.01 22.20 -2.82
N ILE A 134 -14.61 22.88 -1.83
CA ILE A 134 -14.52 24.35 -1.68
C ILE A 134 -13.06 24.77 -1.52
N VAL A 135 -12.29 24.09 -0.67
CA VAL A 135 -10.86 24.38 -0.48
C VAL A 135 -10.06 24.18 -1.76
N ALA A 136 -10.32 23.09 -2.51
CA ALA A 136 -9.67 22.84 -3.79
C ALA A 136 -9.99 23.92 -4.83
N MET A 137 -11.26 24.35 -4.91
CA MET A 137 -11.68 25.44 -5.78
C MET A 137 -10.97 26.76 -5.43
N ALA A 138 -10.96 27.13 -4.13
CA ALA A 138 -10.29 28.33 -3.66
C ALA A 138 -8.79 28.32 -3.96
N HIS A 139 -8.12 27.18 -3.73
CA HIS A 139 -6.71 27.00 -4.06
C HIS A 139 -6.46 27.17 -5.58
N ASN A 140 -7.30 26.57 -6.43
CA ASN A 140 -7.16 26.68 -7.88
C ASN A 140 -7.36 28.12 -8.38
N LEU A 141 -8.38 28.83 -7.88
CA LEU A 141 -8.61 30.24 -8.20
C LEU A 141 -7.41 31.11 -7.81
N ARG A 142 -6.85 30.88 -6.62
CA ARG A 142 -5.64 31.60 -6.16
C ARG A 142 -4.44 31.33 -7.08
N LYS A 143 -4.23 30.07 -7.50
CA LYS A 143 -3.16 29.72 -8.44
C LYS A 143 -3.33 30.40 -9.80
N MET A 144 -4.55 30.42 -10.35
CA MET A 144 -4.84 31.09 -11.61
C MET A 144 -4.53 32.60 -11.53
N ASN A 145 -4.96 33.27 -10.46
CA ASN A 145 -4.69 34.69 -10.28
C ASN A 145 -3.19 34.99 -10.16
N CYS A 146 -2.43 34.18 -9.41
CA CYS A 146 -0.98 34.32 -9.30
C CYS A 146 -0.25 34.04 -10.63
N ALA A 147 -0.78 33.15 -11.48
CA ALA A 147 -0.22 32.89 -12.81
C ALA A 147 -0.42 34.10 -13.73
N SER A 148 -1.64 34.65 -13.80
CA SER A 148 -1.93 35.84 -14.59
C SER A 148 -1.12 37.07 -14.16
N ALA A 149 -0.86 37.22 -12.86
CA ALA A 149 0.00 38.29 -12.35
C ALA A 149 1.49 38.14 -12.71
N ARG A 150 1.97 36.91 -12.97
CA ARG A 150 3.34 36.63 -13.43
C ARG A 150 3.51 36.81 -14.93
N GLU A 151 2.46 36.59 -15.72
CA GLU A 151 2.46 36.82 -17.17
C GLU A 151 2.37 38.32 -17.51
N ALA A 152 1.77 39.11 -16.62
CA ALA A 152 1.64 40.56 -16.77
C ALA A 152 2.87 41.37 -16.30
N ALA A 153 3.86 40.71 -15.69
CA ALA A 153 5.07 41.32 -15.15
C ALA A 153 6.31 40.94 -15.98
#